data_AF-A0A8I1QAK4-F1
#
_entry.id   AF-A0A8I1QAK4-F1
#
_cell.length_a   1.000
_cell.length_b   1.000
_cell.length_c   1.000
_cell.angle_alpha   90.00
_cell.angle_beta   90.00
_cell.angle_gamma   90.00
#
_symmetry.space_group_name_H-M   'P 1'
#
loop_
_entity.id
_entity.type
_entity.pdbx_description
1 polymer ?
#
loop_
_entity_poly.entity_id
_entity_poly.type
_entity_poly.pdbx_seq_one_letter_code
_entity_poly.pdbx_strand_id
1 'polypeptide(L)'
;MKTPDGARFSVRASHGLLHALSAANLIDKIDEYYTKYVPDYAEFMNESVRYFGIEREKLIQLIKIAALFHDAGRQGDGMDLWDPVSGLACKNYLIERCDIAEHVAIIIADTIVYKDDKDMYVNKHSSRHPLIDFFRQLVNMADTLEVIRTRHIFKPEYLPLVAYVTPQQMVEEIIPGLIIPHREHIVKQGRFSKKGLISYESNGFKYEDTNFKSKPGKNFDAMAIAYKETVVEHHLSILNINENNLDELFKKALRGIDTYKNENRIGIKFFHGGFFAPRYHGKTGYNRAEYYEGILNSPEIVQGDKLKALYALLASHDGATLQEEVLRSFNQTNLSLVKLQIAELLKKSYSTPNLNNELKEHVFIANGVKVMI
;
A
#
# COMPACT_ATOMS: atom_id res chain seq x y z
N MET A 1 -12.36 9.74 8.34
CA MET A 1 -11.65 10.40 9.48
C MET A 1 -11.70 11.90 9.26
N LYS A 2 -11.47 12.71 10.29
CA LYS A 2 -11.41 14.18 10.19
C LYS A 2 -10.08 14.64 10.79
N THR A 3 -9.27 15.38 10.06
CA THR A 3 -8.04 15.99 10.62
C THR A 3 -8.36 17.22 11.47
N PRO A 4 -7.42 17.71 12.30
CA PRO A 4 -7.61 18.93 13.09
C PRO A 4 -7.95 20.18 12.25
N ASP A 5 -7.44 20.26 11.02
CA ASP A 5 -7.72 21.29 10.00
C ASP A 5 -9.07 21.09 9.26
N GLY A 6 -9.85 20.07 9.63
CA GLY A 6 -11.21 19.87 9.16
C GLY A 6 -11.36 18.98 7.93
N ALA A 7 -10.28 18.63 7.23
CA ALA A 7 -10.36 17.78 6.05
C ALA A 7 -10.94 16.39 6.39
N ARG A 8 -11.83 15.88 5.54
CA ARG A 8 -12.41 14.53 5.67
C ARG A 8 -11.88 13.63 4.57
N PHE A 9 -11.41 12.46 4.94
CA PHE A 9 -11.03 11.40 4.00
C PHE A 9 -11.30 10.01 4.60
N SER A 10 -11.69 9.07 3.74
CA SER A 10 -11.64 7.63 4.04
C SER A 10 -10.18 7.15 4.08
N VAL A 11 -9.87 6.10 4.83
CA VAL A 11 -8.58 5.39 4.71
C VAL A 11 -8.91 3.91 4.87
N ARG A 12 -8.24 3.02 4.13
CA ARG A 12 -8.21 1.60 4.48
C ARG A 12 -7.53 1.43 5.83
N ALA A 13 -8.34 1.47 6.88
CA ALA A 13 -7.86 1.51 8.26
C ALA A 13 -7.31 0.17 8.76
N SER A 14 -7.45 -0.92 7.99
CA SER A 14 -6.80 -2.21 8.26
C SER A 14 -5.62 -2.44 7.31
N HIS A 15 -5.89 -2.39 6.00
CA HIS A 15 -5.00 -2.84 4.94
C HIS A 15 -4.73 -1.71 3.95
N GLY A 16 -4.01 -0.68 4.40
CA GLY A 16 -3.75 0.53 3.60
C GLY A 16 -2.32 1.03 3.77
N LEU A 17 -2.02 2.21 3.23
CA LEU A 17 -0.68 2.81 3.18
C LEU A 17 0.12 2.66 4.49
N LEU A 18 -0.46 3.04 5.63
CA LEU A 18 0.22 2.97 6.93
C LEU A 18 0.60 1.53 7.35
N HIS A 19 -0.16 0.52 6.92
CA HIS A 19 0.17 -0.88 7.19
C HIS A 19 1.28 -1.36 6.25
N ALA A 20 1.09 -1.20 4.94
CA ALA A 20 2.06 -1.66 3.93
C ALA A 20 3.42 -1.00 4.10
N LEU A 21 3.45 0.31 4.42
CA LEU A 21 4.69 1.03 4.69
C LEU A 21 5.33 0.59 6.01
N SER A 22 4.57 0.41 7.09
CA SER A 22 5.14 -0.09 8.36
C SER A 22 5.71 -1.50 8.21
N ALA A 23 5.10 -2.37 7.40
CA ALA A 23 5.67 -3.66 7.02
C ALA A 23 6.97 -3.49 6.20
N ALA A 24 6.96 -2.66 5.15
CA ALA A 24 8.16 -2.42 4.34
C ALA A 24 9.32 -1.79 5.14
N ASN A 25 9.03 -0.92 6.11
CA ASN A 25 10.04 -0.31 6.97
C ASN A 25 10.58 -1.27 8.04
N LEU A 26 9.88 -2.37 8.34
CA LEU A 26 10.42 -3.42 9.22
C LEU A 26 11.52 -4.26 8.54
N ILE A 27 11.52 -4.37 7.20
CA ILE A 27 12.40 -5.28 6.47
C ILE A 27 13.88 -5.04 6.79
N ASP A 28 14.33 -3.79 6.89
CA ASP A 28 15.75 -3.49 7.22
C ASP A 28 16.10 -4.02 8.61
N LYS A 29 15.22 -3.81 9.60
CA LYS A 29 15.44 -4.30 10.96
C LYS A 29 15.36 -5.82 11.04
N ILE A 30 14.49 -6.44 10.26
CA ILE A 30 14.41 -7.90 10.15
C ILE A 30 15.69 -8.45 9.50
N ASP A 31 16.23 -7.81 8.45
CA ASP A 31 17.51 -8.18 7.82
C ASP A 31 18.68 -8.15 8.81
N GLU A 32 18.75 -7.13 9.68
CA GLU A 32 19.73 -7.08 10.77
C GLU A 32 19.60 -8.28 11.73
N TYR A 33 18.38 -8.58 12.18
CA TYR A 33 18.12 -9.69 13.11
C TYR A 33 18.37 -11.06 12.45
N TYR A 34 18.04 -11.23 11.17
CA TYR A 34 18.32 -12.45 10.42
C TYR A 34 19.84 -12.61 10.21
N THR A 35 20.54 -11.52 9.85
CA THR A 35 22.01 -11.52 9.74
C THR A 35 22.71 -11.84 11.06
N LYS A 36 22.13 -11.46 12.21
CA LYS A 36 22.69 -11.76 13.54
C LYS A 36 22.39 -13.19 14.02
N TYR A 37 21.22 -13.76 13.69
CA TYR A 37 20.72 -14.99 14.35
C TYR A 37 20.40 -16.17 13.46
N VAL A 38 20.12 -15.95 12.17
CA VAL A 38 19.70 -17.02 11.28
C VAL A 38 20.94 -17.61 10.60
N PRO A 39 21.27 -18.90 10.83
CA PRO A 39 22.38 -19.55 10.15
C PRO A 39 22.24 -19.42 8.63
N ASP A 40 23.39 -19.30 7.97
CA ASP A 40 23.53 -19.25 6.50
C ASP A 40 22.83 -18.07 5.79
N TYR A 41 22.04 -17.25 6.50
CA TYR A 41 21.31 -16.12 5.91
C TYR A 41 22.23 -15.06 5.29
N ALA A 42 23.32 -14.71 5.99
CA ALA A 42 24.28 -13.75 5.49
C ALA A 42 24.98 -14.24 4.20
N GLU A 43 25.28 -15.54 4.12
CA GLU A 43 25.86 -16.19 2.95
C GLU A 43 24.85 -16.24 1.79
N PHE A 44 23.62 -16.72 2.06
CA PHE A 44 22.50 -16.73 1.13
C PHE A 44 22.24 -15.36 0.47
N MET A 45 22.26 -14.28 1.25
CA MET A 45 22.07 -12.93 0.73
C MET A 45 23.20 -12.52 -0.21
N ASN A 46 24.45 -12.88 0.12
CA ASN A 46 25.62 -12.62 -0.72
C ASN A 46 25.62 -13.48 -2.00
N GLU A 47 25.18 -14.74 -1.92
CA GLU A 47 24.99 -15.63 -3.06
C GLU A 47 23.90 -15.12 -4.00
N SER A 48 22.77 -14.68 -3.45
CA SER A 48 21.67 -14.10 -4.21
C SER A 48 22.05 -12.81 -4.92
N VAL A 49 22.80 -11.92 -4.26
CA VAL A 49 23.42 -10.71 -4.83
C VAL A 49 24.27 -11.06 -6.06
N ARG A 50 25.15 -12.08 -5.95
CA ARG A 50 25.97 -12.57 -7.07
C ARG A 50 25.13 -13.18 -8.20
N TYR A 51 24.14 -14.01 -7.86
CA TYR A 51 23.29 -14.70 -8.83
C TYR A 51 22.37 -13.74 -9.61
N PHE A 52 21.83 -12.72 -8.95
CA PHE A 52 21.00 -11.69 -9.59
C PHE A 52 21.80 -10.57 -10.26
N GLY A 53 23.09 -10.40 -9.93
CA GLY A 53 23.92 -9.31 -10.46
C GLY A 53 23.50 -7.93 -9.94
N ILE A 54 22.99 -7.84 -8.71
CA ILE A 54 22.52 -6.59 -8.08
C ILE A 54 23.12 -6.43 -6.68
N GLU A 55 23.30 -5.19 -6.22
CA GLU A 55 23.79 -4.86 -4.87
C GLU A 55 22.82 -5.33 -3.76
N ARG A 56 23.32 -5.53 -2.53
CA ARG A 56 22.50 -6.02 -1.39
C ARG A 56 21.39 -5.03 -1.05
N GLU A 57 21.71 -3.75 -1.05
CA GLU A 57 20.81 -2.62 -0.85
C GLU A 57 19.68 -2.64 -1.88
N LYS A 58 20.01 -3.00 -3.14
CA LYS A 58 19.02 -3.15 -4.20
C LYS A 58 18.12 -4.36 -3.99
N LEU A 59 18.69 -5.51 -3.59
CA LEU A 59 17.92 -6.72 -3.26
C LEU A 59 16.95 -6.47 -2.10
N ILE A 60 17.41 -5.88 -0.99
CA ILE A 60 16.56 -5.46 0.13
C ILE A 60 15.47 -4.50 -0.33
N GLN A 61 15.79 -3.53 -1.20
CA GLN A 61 14.78 -2.65 -1.79
C GLN A 61 13.73 -3.42 -2.62
N LEU A 62 14.07 -4.48 -3.34
CA LEU A 62 13.08 -5.30 -4.05
C LEU A 62 12.11 -5.99 -3.09
N ILE A 63 12.62 -6.50 -1.97
CA ILE A 63 11.84 -7.16 -0.92
C ILE A 63 10.93 -6.16 -0.18
N LYS A 64 11.42 -4.93 0.03
CA LYS A 64 10.60 -3.80 0.52
C LYS A 64 9.50 -3.42 -0.45
N ILE A 65 9.75 -3.45 -1.76
CA ILE A 65 8.71 -3.27 -2.78
C ILE A 65 7.68 -4.40 -2.69
N ALA A 66 8.09 -5.67 -2.53
CA ALA A 66 7.14 -6.76 -2.30
C ALA A 66 6.28 -6.54 -1.04
N ALA A 67 6.88 -6.09 0.06
CA ALA A 67 6.16 -5.72 1.29
C ALA A 67 5.24 -4.49 1.12
N LEU A 68 5.52 -3.56 0.21
CA LEU A 68 4.56 -2.48 -0.14
C LEU A 68 3.38 -3.00 -0.96
N PHE A 69 3.60 -4.00 -1.81
CA PHE A 69 2.59 -4.54 -2.72
C PHE A 69 1.73 -5.67 -2.14
N HIS A 70 2.11 -6.30 -1.01
CA HIS A 70 1.46 -7.54 -0.54
C HIS A 70 -0.08 -7.45 -0.45
N ASP A 71 -0.60 -6.34 0.08
CA ASP A 71 -2.03 -6.08 0.25
C ASP A 71 -2.68 -5.28 -0.92
N ALA A 72 -1.91 -4.93 -1.96
CA ALA A 72 -2.33 -4.00 -3.02
C ALA A 72 -3.46 -4.53 -3.92
N GLY A 73 -3.57 -5.85 -4.10
CA GLY A 73 -4.64 -6.48 -4.87
C GLY A 73 -5.98 -6.61 -4.14
N ARG A 74 -6.00 -6.38 -2.81
CA ARG A 74 -7.18 -6.70 -1.98
C ARG A 74 -8.38 -5.83 -2.35
N GLN A 75 -9.58 -6.41 -2.29
CA GLN A 75 -10.83 -5.70 -2.60
C GLN A 75 -11.76 -5.55 -1.38
N GLY A 76 -11.35 -6.12 -0.24
CA GLY A 76 -12.01 -5.95 1.06
C GLY A 76 -11.08 -6.33 2.21
N ASP A 77 -11.58 -6.23 3.44
CA ASP A 77 -10.88 -6.61 4.68
C ASP A 77 -11.31 -8.01 5.19
N GLY A 78 -11.84 -8.85 4.29
CA GLY A 78 -12.29 -10.22 4.58
C GLY A 78 -11.17 -11.27 4.46
N MET A 79 -11.54 -12.51 4.16
CA MET A 79 -10.59 -13.58 3.82
C MET A 79 -9.65 -13.13 2.71
N ASP A 80 -8.36 -13.40 2.86
CA ASP A 80 -7.38 -13.02 1.85
C ASP A 80 -7.40 -13.99 0.67
N LEU A 81 -7.62 -13.44 -0.52
CA LEU A 81 -7.76 -14.18 -1.77
C LEU A 81 -7.06 -13.46 -2.94
N TRP A 82 -6.27 -12.41 -2.64
CA TRP A 82 -5.77 -11.46 -3.64
C TRP A 82 -4.24 -11.44 -3.76
N ASP A 83 -3.51 -12.26 -3.00
CA ASP A 83 -2.06 -12.39 -3.11
C ASP A 83 -1.56 -12.65 -4.56
N PRO A 84 -2.24 -13.45 -5.41
CA PRO A 84 -1.86 -13.58 -6.83
C PRO A 84 -1.97 -12.26 -7.62
N VAL A 85 -2.94 -11.39 -7.27
CA VAL A 85 -3.15 -10.09 -7.91
C VAL A 85 -2.09 -9.10 -7.43
N SER A 86 -1.84 -9.06 -6.12
CA SER A 86 -0.77 -8.29 -5.50
C SER A 86 0.61 -8.65 -6.06
N GLY A 87 0.91 -9.95 -6.17
CA GLY A 87 2.13 -10.48 -6.77
C GLY A 87 2.29 -10.08 -8.23
N LEU A 88 1.23 -10.22 -9.06
CA LEU A 88 1.27 -9.79 -10.46
C LEU A 88 1.55 -8.28 -10.60
N ALA A 89 0.92 -7.45 -9.76
CA ALA A 89 1.16 -6.01 -9.74
C ALA A 89 2.62 -5.69 -9.36
N CYS A 90 3.18 -6.38 -8.36
CA CYS A 90 4.58 -6.27 -7.97
C CYS A 90 5.52 -6.68 -9.12
N LYS A 91 5.29 -7.84 -9.76
CA LYS A 91 6.11 -8.33 -10.88
C LYS A 91 6.21 -7.30 -12.01
N ASN A 92 5.06 -6.79 -12.44
CA ASN A 92 4.99 -5.82 -13.54
C ASN A 92 5.68 -4.50 -13.15
N TYR A 93 5.54 -4.06 -11.90
CA TYR A 93 6.26 -2.89 -11.41
C TYR A 93 7.79 -3.09 -11.43
N LEU A 94 8.28 -4.23 -10.94
CA LEU A 94 9.71 -4.53 -10.91
C LEU A 94 10.34 -4.55 -12.31
N ILE A 95 9.68 -5.19 -13.28
CA ILE A 95 10.13 -5.26 -14.68
C ILE A 95 10.06 -3.86 -15.32
N GLU A 96 8.89 -3.24 -15.37
CA GLU A 96 8.67 -2.02 -16.16
C GLU A 96 9.34 -0.76 -15.60
N ARG A 97 9.85 -0.78 -14.36
CA ARG A 97 10.31 0.44 -13.65
C ARG A 97 11.51 0.32 -12.76
N CYS A 98 11.77 -0.85 -12.18
CA CYS A 98 13.04 -1.08 -11.53
C CYS A 98 14.07 -1.71 -12.48
N ASP A 99 13.69 -1.96 -13.74
CA ASP A 99 14.51 -2.59 -14.79
C ASP A 99 15.08 -3.94 -14.33
N ILE A 100 14.25 -4.70 -13.61
CA ILE A 100 14.63 -5.98 -13.02
C ILE A 100 14.31 -7.10 -14.00
N ALA A 101 15.30 -7.94 -14.27
CA ALA A 101 15.14 -9.11 -15.11
C ALA A 101 13.97 -9.99 -14.64
N GLU A 102 13.12 -10.43 -15.58
CA GLU A 102 11.83 -11.07 -15.25
C GLU A 102 11.98 -12.25 -14.28
N HIS A 103 13.04 -13.06 -14.42
CA HIS A 103 13.26 -14.20 -13.53
C HIS A 103 13.48 -13.80 -12.05
N VAL A 104 14.08 -12.63 -11.79
CA VAL A 104 14.23 -12.07 -10.43
C VAL A 104 12.92 -11.46 -9.97
N ALA A 105 12.24 -10.70 -10.85
CA ALA A 105 10.95 -10.10 -10.56
C ALA A 105 9.89 -11.16 -10.19
N ILE A 106 9.92 -12.34 -10.81
CA ILE A 106 9.07 -13.48 -10.45
C ILE A 106 9.38 -13.98 -9.03
N ILE A 107 10.64 -14.24 -8.68
CA ILE A 107 11.04 -14.74 -7.35
C ILE A 107 10.59 -13.79 -6.23
N ILE A 108 10.73 -12.48 -6.45
CA ILE A 108 10.32 -11.44 -5.51
C ILE A 108 8.79 -11.27 -5.47
N ALA A 109 8.11 -11.30 -6.62
CA ALA A 109 6.64 -11.24 -6.64
C ALA A 109 5.98 -12.45 -5.97
N ASP A 110 6.57 -13.63 -6.15
CA ASP A 110 6.10 -14.89 -5.58
C ASP A 110 6.21 -14.93 -4.04
N THR A 111 7.02 -14.05 -3.40
CA THR A 111 7.02 -13.93 -1.92
C THR A 111 5.70 -13.38 -1.39
N ILE A 112 4.93 -12.67 -2.22
CA ILE A 112 3.56 -12.24 -1.92
C ILE A 112 2.62 -13.41 -2.16
N VAL A 113 2.62 -13.97 -3.37
CA VAL A 113 1.68 -15.02 -3.82
C VAL A 113 1.67 -16.23 -2.87
N TYR A 114 2.83 -16.57 -2.32
CA TYR A 114 3.02 -17.70 -1.42
C TYR A 114 3.47 -17.26 -0.01
N LYS A 115 3.18 -16.02 0.41
CA LYS A 115 3.56 -15.44 1.72
C LYS A 115 3.36 -16.43 2.88
N ASP A 116 2.19 -17.07 2.89
CA ASP A 116 1.76 -18.00 3.94
C ASP A 116 1.89 -19.49 3.54
N ASP A 117 2.42 -19.79 2.34
CA ASP A 117 2.66 -21.15 1.82
C ASP A 117 4.14 -21.36 1.49
N LYS A 118 4.91 -21.73 2.53
CA LYS A 118 6.33 -22.04 2.42
C LYS A 118 6.62 -23.12 1.39
N ASP A 119 5.86 -24.20 1.39
CA ASP A 119 6.19 -25.39 0.63
C ASP A 119 5.98 -25.14 -0.88
N MET A 120 4.93 -24.43 -1.28
CA MET A 120 4.79 -24.00 -2.68
C MET A 120 5.88 -23.02 -3.12
N TYR A 121 6.27 -22.05 -2.28
CA TYR A 121 7.37 -21.13 -2.60
C TYR A 121 8.69 -21.90 -2.81
N VAL A 122 9.06 -22.77 -1.87
CA VAL A 122 10.29 -23.57 -1.94
C VAL A 122 10.26 -24.54 -3.13
N ASN A 123 9.14 -25.24 -3.37
CA ASN A 123 9.04 -26.15 -4.51
C ASN A 123 9.17 -25.43 -5.87
N LYS A 124 8.72 -24.19 -5.98
CA LYS A 124 8.81 -23.38 -7.21
C LYS A 124 10.20 -22.78 -7.46
N HIS A 125 11.00 -22.56 -6.41
CA HIS A 125 12.25 -21.80 -6.51
C HIS A 125 13.52 -22.48 -5.99
N SER A 126 13.43 -23.63 -5.30
CA SER A 126 14.58 -24.36 -4.72
C SER A 126 15.66 -24.74 -5.73
N SER A 127 15.31 -24.97 -6.99
CA SER A 127 16.24 -25.20 -8.10
C SER A 127 17.15 -24.00 -8.42
N ARG A 128 16.84 -22.81 -7.90
CA ARG A 128 17.67 -21.59 -8.00
C ARG A 128 18.51 -21.39 -6.75
N HIS A 129 17.97 -21.71 -5.57
CA HIS A 129 18.71 -21.69 -4.30
C HIS A 129 18.03 -22.58 -3.24
N PRO A 130 18.76 -23.44 -2.51
CA PRO A 130 18.16 -24.28 -1.46
C PRO A 130 17.54 -23.47 -0.32
N LEU A 131 18.14 -22.32 0.02
CA LEU A 131 17.71 -21.43 1.10
C LEU A 131 16.76 -20.29 0.66
N ILE A 132 16.14 -20.40 -0.53
CA ILE A 132 15.35 -19.31 -1.13
C ILE A 132 14.19 -18.80 -0.24
N ASP A 133 13.67 -19.64 0.66
CA ASP A 133 12.57 -19.32 1.59
C ASP A 133 12.80 -18.04 2.41
N PHE A 134 14.05 -17.66 2.67
CA PHE A 134 14.37 -16.45 3.43
C PHE A 134 13.75 -15.18 2.81
N PHE A 135 13.62 -15.07 1.48
CA PHE A 135 12.92 -13.92 0.87
C PHE A 135 11.44 -13.85 1.24
N ARG A 136 10.75 -15.00 1.25
CA ARG A 136 9.35 -15.09 1.71
C ARG A 136 9.26 -14.82 3.21
N GLN A 137 10.18 -15.36 4.01
CA GLN A 137 10.20 -15.15 5.45
C GLN A 137 10.30 -13.66 5.82
N LEU A 138 11.09 -12.83 5.12
CA LEU A 138 11.17 -11.39 5.40
C LEU A 138 9.81 -10.69 5.23
N VAL A 139 9.08 -10.96 4.14
CA VAL A 139 7.76 -10.36 3.87
C VAL A 139 6.70 -10.87 4.85
N ASN A 140 6.65 -12.19 5.08
CA ASN A 140 5.72 -12.80 6.02
C ASN A 140 5.99 -12.38 7.49
N MET A 141 7.25 -12.22 7.89
CA MET A 141 7.64 -11.70 9.21
C MET A 141 7.17 -10.26 9.40
N ALA A 142 7.36 -9.40 8.39
CA ALA A 142 6.94 -8.00 8.45
C ALA A 142 5.42 -7.82 8.57
N ASP A 143 4.64 -8.56 7.77
CA ASP A 143 3.17 -8.57 7.88
C ASP A 143 2.70 -9.19 9.21
N THR A 144 3.32 -10.29 9.65
CA THR A 144 2.96 -10.95 10.93
C THR A 144 3.21 -10.05 12.15
N LEU A 145 4.29 -9.26 12.18
CA LEU A 145 4.51 -8.24 13.23
C LEU A 145 3.39 -7.19 13.22
N GLU A 146 2.98 -6.76 12.03
CA GLU A 146 1.91 -5.80 11.83
C GLU A 146 0.55 -6.31 12.37
N VAL A 147 0.32 -7.63 12.46
CA VAL A 147 -0.89 -8.26 13.06
C VAL A 147 -1.07 -7.93 14.56
N ILE A 148 -0.03 -7.45 15.27
CA ILE A 148 -0.14 -6.91 16.64
C ILE A 148 -1.33 -5.94 16.76
N ARG A 149 -1.60 -5.12 15.72
CA ARG A 149 -2.69 -4.13 15.69
C ARG A 149 -4.12 -4.69 15.78
N THR A 150 -4.31 -6.00 15.57
CA THR A 150 -5.63 -6.66 15.52
C THR A 150 -5.83 -7.80 16.53
N ARG A 151 -4.85 -8.07 17.41
CA ARG A 151 -4.91 -9.15 18.40
C ARG A 151 -5.13 -8.63 19.83
N HIS A 152 -5.75 -9.43 20.71
CA HIS A 152 -5.77 -9.12 22.14
C HIS A 152 -4.43 -9.48 22.79
N ILE A 153 -3.93 -10.67 22.45
CA ILE A 153 -2.60 -11.14 22.79
C ILE A 153 -1.91 -11.45 21.46
N PHE A 154 -0.78 -10.80 21.21
CA PHE A 154 0.16 -11.18 20.19
C PHE A 154 1.16 -12.16 20.77
N LYS A 155 1.46 -13.21 20.01
CA LYS A 155 2.36 -14.27 20.43
C LYS A 155 3.58 -14.32 19.49
N PRO A 156 4.79 -13.99 19.96
CA PRO A 156 6.01 -14.08 19.16
C PRO A 156 6.33 -15.50 18.66
N GLU A 157 5.74 -16.55 19.26
CA GLU A 157 5.92 -17.95 18.85
C GLU A 157 5.43 -18.29 17.43
N TYR A 158 4.68 -17.39 16.79
CA TYR A 158 4.24 -17.55 15.38
C TYR A 158 5.11 -16.79 14.36
N LEU A 159 6.17 -16.10 14.80
CA LEU A 159 7.08 -15.39 13.90
C LEU A 159 8.08 -16.37 13.27
N PRO A 160 8.35 -16.33 11.94
CA PRO A 160 9.29 -17.24 11.28
C PRO A 160 10.68 -17.32 11.92
N LEU A 161 11.17 -16.21 12.49
CA LEU A 161 12.45 -16.13 13.19
C LEU A 161 12.56 -17.06 14.41
N VAL A 162 11.43 -17.48 15.02
CA VAL A 162 11.41 -18.31 16.23
C VAL A 162 12.15 -19.64 16.08
N ALA A 163 12.20 -20.18 14.86
CA ALA A 163 12.89 -21.45 14.57
C ALA A 163 14.42 -21.35 14.67
N TYR A 164 14.97 -20.13 14.71
CA TYR A 164 16.41 -19.86 14.63
C TYR A 164 16.97 -19.16 15.88
N VAL A 165 16.12 -18.64 16.77
CA VAL A 165 16.54 -17.97 18.02
C VAL A 165 16.26 -18.81 19.24
N THR A 166 17.11 -18.71 20.26
CA THR A 166 16.84 -19.31 21.56
C THR A 166 15.73 -18.57 22.31
N PRO A 167 15.00 -19.22 23.24
CA PRO A 167 14.01 -18.55 24.07
C PRO A 167 14.58 -17.37 24.89
N GLN A 168 15.86 -17.43 25.26
CA GLN A 168 16.56 -16.32 25.89
C GLN A 168 16.69 -15.13 24.94
N GLN A 169 17.22 -15.33 23.73
CA GLN A 169 17.34 -14.28 22.71
C GLN A 169 15.98 -13.66 22.36
N MET A 170 14.91 -14.47 22.32
CA MET A 170 13.55 -13.97 22.10
C MET A 170 13.12 -12.96 23.19
N VAL A 171 13.35 -13.28 24.47
CA VAL A 171 12.96 -12.41 25.60
C VAL A 171 13.89 -11.22 25.77
N GLU A 172 15.20 -11.40 25.62
CA GLU A 172 16.21 -10.39 25.93
C GLU A 172 16.48 -9.42 24.75
N GLU A 173 16.30 -9.86 23.49
CA GLU A 173 16.70 -9.08 22.32
C GLU A 173 15.63 -8.90 21.24
N ILE A 174 14.87 -9.95 20.88
CA ILE A 174 13.86 -9.84 19.80
C ILE A 174 12.64 -9.05 20.27
N ILE A 175 12.03 -9.44 21.41
CA ILE A 175 10.86 -8.74 21.95
C ILE A 175 11.21 -7.25 22.23
N PRO A 176 12.30 -6.90 22.93
CA PRO A 176 12.60 -5.51 23.26
C PRO A 176 13.07 -4.65 22.08
N GLY A 177 13.82 -5.21 21.13
CA GLY A 177 14.44 -4.42 20.04
C GLY A 177 13.72 -4.47 18.69
N LEU A 178 12.75 -5.38 18.49
CA LEU A 178 11.94 -5.47 17.26
C LEU A 178 10.44 -5.32 17.55
N ILE A 179 9.90 -6.12 18.47
CA ILE A 179 8.45 -6.29 18.62
C ILE A 179 7.82 -5.11 19.41
N ILE A 180 8.43 -4.72 20.53
CA ILE A 180 7.96 -3.58 21.35
C ILE A 180 8.03 -2.25 20.57
N PRO A 181 9.14 -1.87 19.91
CA PRO A 181 9.21 -0.61 19.16
C PRO A 181 8.19 -0.55 18.01
N HIS A 182 7.93 -1.68 17.36
CA HIS A 182 6.90 -1.76 16.32
C HIS A 182 5.47 -1.60 16.88
N ARG A 183 5.16 -2.24 18.02
CA ARG A 183 3.90 -2.01 18.74
C ARG A 183 3.72 -0.54 19.13
N GLU A 184 4.78 0.13 19.58
CA GLU A 184 4.75 1.55 19.95
C GLU A 184 4.51 2.46 18.73
N HIS A 185 5.08 2.11 17.57
CA HIS A 185 4.79 2.77 16.30
C HIS A 185 3.31 2.62 15.89
N ILE A 186 2.74 1.42 15.99
CA ILE A 186 1.30 1.15 15.77
C ILE A 186 0.43 2.01 16.69
N VAL A 187 0.81 2.16 17.97
CA VAL A 187 0.12 2.99 18.96
C VAL A 187 0.22 4.47 18.60
N LYS A 188 1.41 4.98 18.24
CA LYS A 188 1.61 6.38 17.81
C LYS A 188 0.72 6.73 16.61
N GLN A 189 0.61 5.83 15.64
CA GLN A 189 -0.24 6.01 14.46
C GLN A 189 -1.74 5.77 14.73
N GLY A 190 -2.15 5.46 15.96
CA GLY A 190 -3.56 5.26 16.31
C GLY A 190 -4.20 4.00 15.72
N ARG A 191 -3.42 3.04 15.19
CA ARG A 191 -3.95 1.88 14.42
C ARG A 191 -4.44 0.72 15.28
N PHE A 192 -4.35 0.84 16.60
CA PHE A 192 -4.54 -0.22 17.57
C PHE A 192 -6.03 -0.58 17.80
N SER A 193 -6.51 -1.64 17.14
CA SER A 193 -7.93 -2.02 17.23
C SER A 193 -8.27 -2.95 18.40
N LYS A 194 -7.28 -3.66 18.93
CA LYS A 194 -7.40 -4.56 20.09
C LYS A 194 -6.30 -4.25 21.12
N LYS A 195 -6.04 -5.17 22.05
CA LYS A 195 -5.14 -4.92 23.19
C LYS A 195 -3.64 -5.07 22.88
N GLY A 196 -3.29 -5.85 21.85
CA GLY A 196 -1.92 -6.16 21.40
C GLY A 196 -0.90 -6.40 22.51
N LEU A 197 -1.30 -7.10 23.58
CA LEU A 197 -0.40 -7.51 24.65
C LEU A 197 0.56 -8.56 24.11
N ILE A 198 1.85 -8.42 24.37
CA ILE A 198 2.87 -9.42 24.01
C ILE A 198 2.96 -10.44 25.16
N SER A 199 2.74 -11.71 24.85
CA SER A 199 2.93 -12.85 25.76
C SER A 199 3.77 -13.90 25.05
N TYR A 200 4.79 -14.39 25.72
CA TYR A 200 5.71 -15.43 25.24
C TYR A 200 6.16 -16.30 26.41
N GLU A 201 6.14 -17.61 26.26
CA GLU A 201 6.65 -18.55 27.25
C GLU A 201 7.22 -19.79 26.55
N SER A 202 8.50 -20.10 26.78
CA SER A 202 9.18 -21.26 26.19
C SER A 202 10.42 -21.63 27.00
N ASN A 203 10.58 -22.92 27.31
CA ASN A 203 11.73 -23.49 28.03
C ASN A 203 12.15 -22.71 29.30
N GLY A 204 11.19 -22.23 30.08
CA GLY A 204 11.41 -21.47 31.32
C GLY A 204 11.68 -19.97 31.13
N PHE A 205 11.88 -19.50 29.89
CA PHE A 205 11.95 -18.08 29.57
C PHE A 205 10.55 -17.54 29.30
N LYS A 206 10.22 -16.39 29.88
CA LYS A 206 8.88 -15.78 29.81
C LYS A 206 8.95 -14.27 29.63
N TYR A 207 8.09 -13.75 28.77
CA TYR A 207 7.77 -12.33 28.68
C TYR A 207 6.26 -12.13 28.80
N GLU A 208 5.84 -11.19 29.64
CA GLU A 208 4.43 -10.78 29.77
C GLU A 208 4.35 -9.26 29.87
N ASP A 209 3.40 -8.68 29.14
CA ASP A 209 3.16 -7.23 29.02
C ASP A 209 2.51 -6.59 30.28
N THR A 210 2.95 -7.00 31.48
CA THR A 210 2.34 -6.65 32.77
C THR A 210 2.25 -5.14 33.03
N ASN A 211 3.16 -4.37 32.47
CA ASN A 211 3.24 -2.91 32.62
C ASN A 211 2.57 -2.14 31.46
N PHE A 212 2.23 -2.79 30.34
CA PHE A 212 1.72 -2.10 29.16
C PHE A 212 0.21 -1.83 29.26
N LYS A 213 -0.15 -0.55 29.42
CA LYS A 213 -1.55 -0.10 29.51
C LYS A 213 -2.15 0.18 28.13
N SER A 214 -2.57 -0.87 27.45
CA SER A 214 -3.29 -0.76 26.17
C SER A 214 -4.55 0.11 26.27
N LYS A 215 -4.73 1.01 25.29
CA LYS A 215 -6.00 1.67 24.97
C LYS A 215 -6.53 1.13 23.63
N PRO A 216 -7.36 0.06 23.63
CA PRO A 216 -7.88 -0.52 22.40
C PRO A 216 -8.95 0.40 21.78
N GLY A 217 -8.93 0.52 20.46
CA GLY A 217 -9.83 1.36 19.69
C GLY A 217 -9.03 2.28 18.77
N LYS A 218 -9.34 2.25 17.46
CA LYS A 218 -8.60 3.04 16.48
C LYS A 218 -8.77 4.53 16.75
N ASN A 219 -7.67 5.26 16.92
CA ASN A 219 -7.68 6.71 16.99
C ASN A 219 -7.61 7.26 15.55
N PHE A 220 -8.78 7.54 14.98
CA PHE A 220 -8.92 8.00 13.62
C PHE A 220 -8.21 9.33 13.34
N ASP A 221 -8.06 10.21 14.33
CA ASP A 221 -7.41 11.50 14.14
C ASP A 221 -5.88 11.32 14.09
N ALA A 222 -5.33 10.47 14.96
CA ALA A 222 -3.92 10.06 14.90
C ALA A 222 -3.59 9.27 13.62
N MET A 223 -4.50 8.40 13.15
CA MET A 223 -4.35 7.74 11.85
C MET A 223 -4.34 8.73 10.68
N ALA A 224 -5.18 9.76 10.74
CA ALA A 224 -5.24 10.80 9.71
C ALA A 224 -3.99 11.70 9.71
N ILE A 225 -3.47 12.04 10.90
CA ILE A 225 -2.19 12.75 11.06
C ILE A 225 -1.05 11.91 10.51
N ALA A 226 -0.89 10.66 10.96
CA ALA A 226 0.16 9.76 10.49
C ALA A 226 0.10 9.56 8.97
N TYR A 227 -1.09 9.43 8.39
CA TYR A 227 -1.26 9.33 6.93
C TYR A 227 -0.80 10.60 6.20
N LYS A 228 -1.13 11.79 6.73
CA LYS A 228 -0.69 13.08 6.18
C LYS A 228 0.83 13.24 6.29
N GLU A 229 1.42 12.90 7.44
CA GLU A 229 2.88 12.87 7.66
C GLU A 229 3.57 11.95 6.66
N THR A 230 3.10 10.70 6.54
CA THR A 230 3.59 9.71 5.56
C THR A 230 3.52 10.22 4.12
N VAL A 231 2.41 10.85 3.73
CA VAL A 231 2.25 11.42 2.39
C VAL A 231 3.26 12.54 2.12
N VAL A 232 3.55 13.39 3.11
CA VAL A 232 4.53 14.47 3.00
C VAL A 232 5.96 13.93 2.97
N GLU A 233 6.31 13.04 3.90
CA GLU A 233 7.64 12.41 4.05
C GLU A 233 8.06 11.65 2.78
N HIS A 234 7.10 10.95 2.16
CA HIS A 234 7.34 10.15 0.96
C HIS A 234 6.88 10.85 -0.34
N HIS A 235 6.57 12.15 -0.28
CA HIS A 235 6.15 13.00 -1.41
C HIS A 235 5.04 12.38 -2.29
N LEU A 236 4.09 11.67 -1.65
CA LEU A 236 3.09 10.88 -2.36
C LEU A 236 2.02 11.77 -3.00
N SER A 237 1.85 11.67 -4.32
CA SER A 237 0.80 12.42 -5.01
C SER A 237 -0.60 11.93 -4.61
N ILE A 238 -1.35 12.74 -3.84
CA ILE A 238 -2.80 12.61 -3.73
C ILE A 238 -3.43 13.24 -4.97
N LEU A 239 -4.48 12.62 -5.52
CA LEU A 239 -5.33 13.20 -6.56
C LEU A 239 -6.08 14.43 -6.03
N ASN A 240 -5.43 15.59 -6.09
CA ASN A 240 -5.99 16.88 -5.76
C ASN A 240 -6.80 17.39 -6.98
N ILE A 241 -8.06 17.76 -6.79
CA ILE A 241 -8.91 18.38 -7.84
C ILE A 241 -9.10 19.85 -7.46
N ASN A 242 -8.59 20.76 -8.28
CA ASN A 242 -8.70 22.20 -8.07
C ASN A 242 -8.81 22.93 -9.42
N GLU A 243 -9.08 24.24 -9.37
CA GLU A 243 -9.30 25.06 -10.57
C GLU A 243 -8.09 25.05 -11.53
N ASN A 244 -6.87 25.04 -10.97
CA ASN A 244 -5.62 25.10 -11.73
C ASN A 244 -5.30 23.79 -12.49
N ASN A 245 -5.91 22.66 -12.11
CA ASN A 245 -5.77 21.39 -12.84
C ASN A 245 -7.08 20.86 -13.42
N LEU A 246 -8.17 21.63 -13.36
CA LEU A 246 -9.49 21.18 -13.77
C LEU A 246 -9.56 20.87 -15.27
N ASP A 247 -8.98 21.72 -16.11
CA ASP A 247 -8.89 21.49 -17.55
C ASP A 247 -8.04 20.27 -17.89
N GLU A 248 -6.99 20.00 -17.13
CA GLU A 248 -6.17 18.80 -17.29
C GLU A 248 -6.97 17.54 -16.90
N LEU A 249 -7.75 17.61 -15.82
CA LEU A 249 -8.62 16.54 -15.35
C LEU A 249 -9.81 16.29 -16.30
N PHE A 250 -10.39 17.33 -16.91
CA PHE A 250 -11.39 17.20 -17.96
C PHE A 250 -10.77 16.56 -19.21
N LYS A 251 -9.60 17.01 -19.69
CA LYS A 251 -8.87 16.38 -20.80
C LYS A 251 -8.51 14.91 -20.50
N LYS A 252 -8.19 14.58 -19.24
CA LYS A 252 -7.95 13.22 -18.76
C LYS A 252 -9.23 12.37 -18.77
N ALA A 253 -10.36 12.89 -18.29
CA ALA A 253 -11.65 12.20 -18.31
C ALA A 253 -12.18 11.97 -19.74
N LEU A 254 -12.10 12.98 -20.60
CA LEU A 254 -12.44 12.91 -22.01
C LEU A 254 -11.62 11.83 -22.74
N ARG A 255 -10.32 11.76 -22.48
CA ARG A 255 -9.45 10.69 -23.01
C ARG A 255 -9.90 9.30 -22.53
N GLY A 256 -10.27 9.16 -21.26
CA GLY A 256 -10.81 7.90 -20.72
C GLY A 256 -12.12 7.47 -21.40
N ILE A 257 -12.98 8.43 -21.74
CA ILE A 257 -14.21 8.19 -22.51
C ILE A 257 -13.89 7.77 -23.95
N ASP A 258 -13.01 8.50 -24.64
CA ASP A 258 -12.63 8.19 -26.02
C ASP A 258 -12.00 6.80 -26.16
N THR A 259 -11.03 6.48 -25.29
CA THR A 259 -10.45 5.12 -25.19
C THR A 259 -11.52 4.06 -24.93
N TYR A 260 -12.48 4.30 -24.03
CA TYR A 260 -13.59 3.36 -23.76
C TYR A 260 -14.51 3.15 -24.99
N LYS A 261 -14.78 4.21 -25.77
CA LYS A 261 -15.61 4.13 -26.99
C LYS A 261 -14.88 3.37 -28.11
N ASN A 262 -13.58 3.60 -28.27
CA ASN A 262 -12.79 3.15 -29.42
C ASN A 262 -12.12 1.77 -29.24
N GLU A 263 -11.62 1.44 -28.04
CA GLU A 263 -10.78 0.26 -27.78
C GLU A 263 -11.56 -0.95 -27.24
N ASN A 264 -12.81 -1.13 -27.68
CA ASN A 264 -13.76 -2.09 -27.12
C ASN A 264 -13.50 -3.56 -27.55
N ARG A 265 -12.26 -4.05 -27.32
CA ARG A 265 -11.82 -5.43 -27.59
C ARG A 265 -11.08 -6.03 -26.40
N ILE A 266 -11.79 -6.92 -25.71
CA ILE A 266 -11.25 -7.96 -24.81
C ILE A 266 -10.55 -7.45 -23.53
N GLY A 267 -11.33 -7.36 -22.45
CA GLY A 267 -10.89 -7.85 -21.13
C GLY A 267 -9.91 -7.02 -20.28
N ILE A 268 -9.21 -6.01 -20.81
CA ILE A 268 -8.24 -5.23 -20.02
C ILE A 268 -8.95 -4.10 -19.27
N LYS A 269 -9.32 -4.39 -18.02
CA LYS A 269 -9.84 -3.40 -17.05
C LYS A 269 -8.69 -2.80 -16.25
N PHE A 270 -8.31 -1.54 -16.46
CA PHE A 270 -7.83 -0.61 -15.41
C PHE A 270 -7.69 0.82 -15.98
N PHE A 271 -8.46 1.77 -15.46
CA PHE A 271 -8.30 3.21 -15.73
C PHE A 271 -8.18 3.96 -14.42
N HIS A 272 -7.04 4.59 -14.13
CA HIS A 272 -6.94 5.77 -13.26
C HIS A 272 -5.78 6.65 -13.77
N GLY A 273 -5.98 7.97 -13.81
CA GLY A 273 -5.11 8.92 -14.53
C GLY A 273 -5.72 9.48 -15.83
N GLY A 274 -6.83 8.89 -16.29
CA GLY A 274 -7.70 9.37 -17.36
C GLY A 274 -9.07 8.71 -17.19
N PHE A 275 -10.04 9.41 -16.64
CA PHE A 275 -11.14 8.76 -15.93
C PHE A 275 -12.36 8.39 -16.78
N PHE A 276 -12.65 7.08 -16.86
CA PHE A 276 -14.00 6.56 -17.04
C PHE A 276 -14.18 5.29 -16.18
N ALA A 277 -15.23 5.21 -15.35
CA ALA A 277 -15.44 4.05 -14.47
C ALA A 277 -16.19 2.92 -15.20
N PRO A 278 -15.66 1.68 -15.24
CA PRO A 278 -16.17 0.59 -16.09
C PRO A 278 -17.40 -0.11 -15.49
N ARG A 279 -18.47 0.63 -15.20
CA ARG A 279 -19.69 0.12 -14.53
C ARG A 279 -20.76 -0.46 -15.45
N TYR A 280 -20.71 -0.16 -16.75
CA TYR A 280 -21.66 -0.66 -17.72
C TYR A 280 -20.92 -1.01 -19.02
N HIS A 281 -21.09 -2.24 -19.50
CA HIS A 281 -20.62 -2.66 -20.82
C HIS A 281 -21.79 -2.66 -21.81
N GLY A 282 -21.49 -2.54 -23.11
CA GLY A 282 -22.52 -2.41 -24.15
C GLY A 282 -23.27 -1.07 -24.11
N LYS A 283 -24.47 -1.06 -24.70
CA LYS A 283 -25.23 0.17 -25.05
C LYS A 283 -25.39 1.16 -23.89
N THR A 284 -25.69 0.69 -22.69
CA THR A 284 -25.89 1.58 -21.51
C THR A 284 -24.62 2.31 -21.10
N GLY A 285 -23.45 1.67 -21.20
CA GLY A 285 -22.17 2.30 -20.91
C GLY A 285 -21.74 3.28 -21.99
N TYR A 286 -21.97 2.92 -23.25
CA TYR A 286 -21.72 3.77 -24.41
C TYR A 286 -22.54 5.07 -24.35
N ASN A 287 -23.86 4.97 -24.17
CA ASN A 287 -24.74 6.14 -24.02
C ASN A 287 -24.31 7.05 -22.83
N ARG A 288 -23.81 6.46 -21.75
CA ARG A 288 -23.36 7.21 -20.55
C ARG A 288 -21.99 7.87 -20.78
N ALA A 289 -21.13 7.27 -21.60
CA ALA A 289 -19.88 7.86 -22.05
C ALA A 289 -20.17 9.10 -22.93
N GLU A 290 -21.02 8.97 -23.94
CA GLU A 290 -21.46 10.08 -24.80
C GLU A 290 -22.13 11.22 -24.00
N TYR A 291 -22.96 10.89 -23.00
CA TYR A 291 -23.59 11.89 -22.14
C TYR A 291 -22.56 12.76 -21.38
N TYR A 292 -21.57 12.15 -20.73
CA TYR A 292 -20.56 12.92 -19.98
C TYR A 292 -19.51 13.55 -20.90
N GLU A 293 -19.19 12.94 -22.04
CA GLU A 293 -18.36 13.54 -23.08
C GLU A 293 -18.99 14.84 -23.60
N GLY A 294 -20.29 14.83 -23.91
CA GLY A 294 -21.04 16.00 -24.30
C GLY A 294 -21.00 17.11 -23.24
N ILE A 295 -21.12 16.76 -21.95
CA ILE A 295 -21.01 17.75 -20.87
C ILE A 295 -19.59 18.34 -20.77
N LEU A 296 -18.56 17.49 -20.79
CA LEU A 296 -17.18 17.93 -20.61
C LEU A 296 -16.66 18.73 -21.82
N ASN A 297 -17.02 18.34 -23.05
CA ASN A 297 -16.65 19.04 -24.28
C ASN A 297 -17.47 20.31 -24.55
N SER A 298 -18.72 20.41 -24.09
CA SER A 298 -19.57 21.57 -24.42
C SER A 298 -18.96 22.89 -23.93
N PRO A 299 -18.73 23.89 -24.80
CA PRO A 299 -18.28 25.22 -24.37
C PRO A 299 -19.37 26.02 -23.65
N GLU A 300 -20.64 25.62 -23.79
CA GLU A 300 -21.80 26.32 -23.23
C GLU A 300 -22.12 25.88 -21.79
N ILE A 301 -21.67 24.70 -21.38
CA ILE A 301 -21.89 24.21 -20.01
C ILE A 301 -20.87 24.80 -19.06
N VAL A 302 -21.38 25.48 -18.02
CA VAL A 302 -20.59 26.12 -16.98
C VAL A 302 -19.68 25.11 -16.25
N GLN A 303 -18.50 25.59 -15.84
CA GLN A 303 -17.45 24.78 -15.21
C GLN A 303 -17.94 23.97 -14.00
N GLY A 304 -18.89 24.50 -13.22
CA GLY A 304 -19.50 23.80 -12.09
C GLY A 304 -20.32 22.56 -12.47
N ASP A 305 -20.91 22.52 -13.66
CA ASP A 305 -21.64 21.34 -14.16
C ASP A 305 -20.71 20.33 -14.85
N LYS A 306 -19.64 20.81 -15.49
CA LYS A 306 -18.52 19.95 -15.90
C LYS A 306 -17.86 19.26 -14.70
N LEU A 307 -17.70 20.00 -13.60
CA LEU A 307 -17.19 19.47 -12.33
C LEU A 307 -18.13 18.38 -11.78
N LYS A 308 -19.47 18.56 -11.82
CA LYS A 308 -20.43 17.51 -11.44
C LYS A 308 -20.34 16.29 -12.35
N ALA A 309 -20.21 16.47 -13.66
CA ALA A 309 -20.02 15.37 -14.61
C ALA A 309 -18.72 14.60 -14.34
N LEU A 310 -17.62 15.31 -14.08
CA LEU A 310 -16.38 14.74 -13.59
C LEU A 310 -16.65 13.94 -12.30
N TYR A 311 -17.17 14.52 -11.22
CA TYR A 311 -17.50 13.77 -9.99
C TYR A 311 -18.40 12.54 -10.23
N ALA A 312 -19.38 12.61 -11.13
CA ALA A 312 -20.30 11.51 -11.43
C ALA A 312 -19.67 10.36 -12.27
N LEU A 313 -18.67 10.67 -13.11
CA LEU A 313 -17.81 9.66 -13.75
C LEU A 313 -16.99 8.87 -12.73
N LEU A 314 -16.77 9.46 -11.56
CA LEU A 314 -15.78 9.02 -10.59
C LEU A 314 -16.38 8.35 -9.34
N ALA A 315 -17.63 8.67 -8.98
CA ALA A 315 -18.32 8.17 -7.80
C ALA A 315 -19.04 6.83 -8.05
N SER A 316 -18.78 5.76 -7.28
CA SER A 316 -19.27 4.37 -7.52
C SER A 316 -20.79 4.18 -7.37
N HIS A 317 -21.28 2.94 -7.58
CA HIS A 317 -22.73 2.65 -7.65
C HIS A 317 -23.45 3.00 -6.34
N ASP A 318 -22.77 2.84 -5.20
CA ASP A 318 -23.36 2.96 -3.86
C ASP A 318 -23.40 4.42 -3.35
N GLY A 319 -23.14 5.40 -4.23
CA GLY A 319 -23.11 6.82 -3.89
C GLY A 319 -21.78 7.32 -3.31
N ALA A 320 -20.77 6.46 -3.21
CA ALA A 320 -19.43 6.84 -2.75
C ALA A 320 -18.67 7.64 -3.82
N THR A 321 -18.12 8.80 -3.44
CA THR A 321 -17.42 9.78 -4.30
C THR A 321 -16.11 9.25 -4.95
N LEU A 322 -15.51 10.00 -5.91
CA LEU A 322 -14.12 9.70 -6.33
C LEU A 322 -13.22 9.60 -5.13
N GLN A 323 -13.38 10.52 -4.17
CA GLN A 323 -12.52 10.59 -3.01
C GLN A 323 -12.60 9.25 -2.26
N GLU A 324 -13.80 8.72 -2.03
CA GLU A 324 -13.99 7.43 -1.40
C GLU A 324 -13.49 6.25 -2.25
N GLU A 325 -13.59 6.29 -3.58
CA GLU A 325 -13.02 5.26 -4.46
C GLU A 325 -11.51 5.37 -4.68
N VAL A 326 -10.89 6.55 -4.64
CA VAL A 326 -9.43 6.74 -4.65
C VAL A 326 -8.86 6.28 -3.31
N LEU A 327 -9.58 6.51 -2.22
CA LEU A 327 -9.21 6.06 -0.89
C LEU A 327 -9.49 4.56 -0.66
N ARG A 328 -10.29 3.93 -1.54
CA ARG A 328 -10.33 2.47 -1.75
C ARG A 328 -9.21 2.01 -2.71
N SER A 329 -8.95 2.73 -3.80
CA SER A 329 -7.97 2.41 -4.86
C SER A 329 -6.51 2.82 -4.53
N PHE A 330 -6.25 3.34 -3.34
CA PHE A 330 -4.91 3.30 -2.75
C PHE A 330 -4.47 1.86 -2.45
N ASN A 331 -5.36 0.87 -2.66
CA ASN A 331 -5.02 -0.47 -3.14
C ASN A 331 -4.45 -0.39 -4.56
N GLN A 332 -3.12 -0.24 -4.61
CA GLN A 332 -2.33 0.11 -5.77
C GLN A 332 -2.58 -0.80 -7.00
N THR A 333 -3.56 -0.42 -7.81
CA THR A 333 -3.80 -0.97 -9.15
C THR A 333 -3.43 0.04 -10.25
N ASN A 334 -3.29 1.32 -9.90
CA ASN A 334 -2.76 2.35 -10.81
C ASN A 334 -1.23 2.35 -10.80
N LEU A 335 -0.67 1.45 -11.61
CA LEU A 335 0.77 1.31 -11.83
C LEU A 335 1.43 2.66 -12.14
N SER A 336 0.79 3.55 -12.89
CA SER A 336 1.31 4.88 -13.31
C SER A 336 1.41 5.92 -12.20
N LEU A 337 0.63 5.80 -11.11
CA LEU A 337 0.74 6.68 -9.95
C LEU A 337 1.84 6.19 -9.00
N VAL A 338 1.91 4.88 -8.77
CA VAL A 338 3.00 4.22 -8.03
C VAL A 338 4.36 4.52 -8.69
N LYS A 339 4.38 4.50 -10.03
CA LYS A 339 5.50 4.91 -10.90
C LYS A 339 6.05 6.31 -10.61
N LEU A 340 5.20 7.28 -10.25
CA LEU A 340 5.61 8.65 -9.91
C LEU A 340 6.05 8.74 -8.45
N GLN A 341 5.26 8.14 -7.55
CA GLN A 341 5.52 8.14 -6.11
C GLN A 341 6.86 7.46 -5.76
N ILE A 342 7.20 6.35 -6.42
CA ILE A 342 8.49 5.67 -6.20
C ILE A 342 9.65 6.38 -6.93
N ALA A 343 9.42 7.08 -8.05
CA ALA A 343 10.49 7.87 -8.69
C ALA A 343 10.97 9.01 -7.77
N GLU A 344 10.04 9.65 -7.07
CA GLU A 344 10.31 10.70 -6.08
C GLU A 344 11.05 10.14 -4.85
N LEU A 345 10.63 8.97 -4.34
CA LEU A 345 11.32 8.24 -3.27
C LEU A 345 12.77 7.83 -3.61
N LEU A 346 13.07 7.67 -4.90
CA LEU A 346 14.40 7.28 -5.39
C LEU A 346 15.32 8.48 -5.73
N LYS A 347 14.88 9.72 -5.46
CA LYS A 347 15.67 10.95 -5.64
C LYS A 347 16.30 11.13 -7.04
N LYS A 348 15.67 10.63 -8.11
CA LYS A 348 16.08 10.98 -9.49
C LYS A 348 15.47 12.33 -9.87
N SER A 349 16.32 13.32 -10.08
CA SER A 349 15.92 14.70 -10.34
C SER A 349 15.13 14.87 -11.65
N TYR A 350 13.91 15.39 -11.54
CA TYR A 350 13.31 16.26 -12.56
C TYR A 350 13.24 17.68 -12.00
N SER A 351 13.51 18.69 -12.81
CA SER A 351 13.80 20.05 -12.33
C SER A 351 12.58 20.97 -12.30
N THR A 352 12.33 21.56 -11.12
CA THR A 352 11.78 22.91 -10.85
C THR A 352 10.31 23.24 -11.20
N PRO A 353 9.70 24.31 -10.60
CA PRO A 353 10.16 25.15 -9.48
C PRO A 353 9.18 25.27 -8.26
N ASN A 354 9.75 25.60 -7.11
CA ASN A 354 9.16 26.02 -5.82
C ASN A 354 7.62 26.20 -5.71
N LEU A 355 6.99 25.25 -5.01
CA LEU A 355 5.98 25.58 -4.00
C LEU A 355 6.65 26.42 -2.91
N ASN A 356 6.07 27.57 -2.55
CA ASN A 356 6.13 28.15 -1.20
C ASN A 356 5.21 29.38 -1.11
N ASN A 357 3.96 29.18 -0.69
CA ASN A 357 3.50 29.63 0.63
C ASN A 357 2.00 29.36 0.86
N GLU A 358 1.72 28.84 2.05
CA GLU A 358 0.46 28.92 2.82
C GLU A 358 -0.86 28.39 2.22
N LEU A 359 -1.11 27.12 2.58
CA LEU A 359 -2.42 26.45 2.65
C LEU A 359 -3.40 27.16 3.62
N LYS A 360 -4.49 27.75 3.10
CA LYS A 360 -5.77 28.06 3.79
C LYS A 360 -6.88 28.08 2.73
N GLU A 361 -8.13 27.63 2.92
CA GLU A 361 -8.85 26.92 4.00
C GLU A 361 -9.94 26.03 3.33
N HIS A 362 -10.72 25.25 4.08
CA HIS A 362 -11.76 24.33 3.54
C HIS A 362 -13.19 24.80 3.87
N VAL A 363 -14.24 24.28 3.17
CA VAL A 363 -15.27 23.36 3.76
C VAL A 363 -16.41 22.95 2.78
N PHE A 364 -16.98 21.75 3.02
CA PHE A 364 -18.07 21.04 2.31
C PHE A 364 -19.48 21.39 2.91
N ILE A 365 -20.68 20.99 2.43
CA ILE A 365 -21.24 19.67 2.01
C ILE A 365 -22.43 19.87 1.01
N ALA A 366 -22.88 18.80 0.34
CA ALA A 366 -23.91 18.78 -0.71
C ALA A 366 -25.32 18.26 -0.28
N ASN A 367 -26.27 18.30 -1.22
CA ASN A 367 -27.66 17.78 -1.16
C ASN A 367 -28.67 18.46 -0.20
N GLY A 368 -28.42 19.69 0.25
CA GLY A 368 -29.41 20.41 1.08
C GLY A 368 -29.34 21.93 1.17
N VAL A 369 -28.48 22.62 0.38
CA VAL A 369 -28.03 24.03 0.51
C VAL A 369 -26.80 24.20 1.44
N LYS A 370 -25.85 25.14 1.26
CA LYS A 370 -25.10 25.67 0.09
C LYS A 370 -23.98 26.63 0.60
N VAL A 371 -22.96 26.86 -0.23
CA VAL A 371 -22.00 28.00 -0.27
C VAL A 371 -20.60 27.78 0.35
N MET A 372 -19.66 28.42 -0.34
CA MET A 372 -18.20 28.43 -0.32
C MET A 372 -17.60 29.32 0.79
N ILE A 373 -16.28 29.21 0.98
CA ILE A 373 -15.37 30.26 0.48
C ILE A 373 -14.61 29.65 -0.70
#